data_AF-A0AA39E751-F1
#
_entry.id   AF-A0AA39E751-F1
#
_cell.length_a   1.000
_cell.length_b   1.000
_cell.length_c   1.000
_cell.angle_alpha   90.00
_cell.angle_beta   90.00
_cell.angle_gamma   90.00
#
_symmetry.space_group_name_H-M   'P 1'
#
loop_
_entity.id
_entity.type
_entity.pdbx_description
1 polymer ?
#
loop_
_entity_poly.entity_id
_entity_poly.type
_entity_poly.pdbx_seq_one_letter_code
_entity_poly.pdbx_strand_id
1 'polypeptide(L)'
;MDLKSNHASPVLTDPAPVNKSRLGIPSGLLPYSQPGTGFSSGKYVIIPRKKPGKLDDVRSNGWLDAMKSSSPPRKKLIKDFNFEVATDDTDNVTSSWMLKYPSALNSFEKIINYAQSKKIAIFLDYDGTLSPIVDDPDRALMSDAMRSTVKNLAKYFPTAIISGRSRDKVYELVGLKELYYAGSHGMDIMGPARYTACNDHSNCIKFSDEQGKEVNLFQPASEFLPMIDEVFRALVETTRGIEGAKVENHKFCASVHYRNVEETSWPTIAQYVHDVLKDYPRLRLTHGRKVLEVRPEIDWNKGKAVEFLLESLGT
;
A
#
# COMPACT_ATOMS: atom_id res chain seq x y z
N MET A 1 60.05 -12.66 -8.03
CA MET A 1 60.75 -13.85 -8.55
C MET A 1 60.90 -14.82 -7.38
N ASP A 2 60.96 -16.13 -7.66
CA ASP A 2 60.81 -17.32 -6.79
C ASP A 2 59.34 -17.75 -6.57
N LEU A 3 58.71 -18.73 -7.26
CA LEU A 3 58.96 -20.10 -7.78
C LEU A 3 58.86 -21.26 -6.76
N LYS A 4 57.95 -22.21 -7.11
CA LYS A 4 57.74 -23.65 -6.74
C LYS A 4 56.53 -23.93 -5.83
N SER A 5 55.39 -24.47 -6.34
CA SER A 5 55.06 -25.86 -6.78
C SER A 5 54.86 -26.82 -5.58
N ASN A 6 53.84 -27.68 -5.42
CA ASN A 6 53.19 -28.56 -6.39
C ASN A 6 52.06 -29.43 -5.74
N HIS A 7 51.09 -29.89 -6.56
CA HIS A 7 50.34 -31.18 -6.52
C HIS A 7 49.33 -31.48 -5.38
N ALA A 8 48.19 -32.18 -5.55
CA ALA A 8 47.49 -32.78 -6.69
C ALA A 8 46.08 -33.25 -6.24
N SER A 9 45.13 -33.31 -7.19
CA SER A 9 43.82 -33.98 -7.06
C SER A 9 43.95 -35.51 -7.09
N PRO A 10 42.86 -36.25 -6.81
CA PRO A 10 42.24 -36.98 -7.93
C PRO A 10 40.70 -36.98 -7.96
N VAL A 11 40.20 -37.28 -9.17
CA VAL A 11 38.82 -37.49 -9.64
C VAL A 11 38.58 -39.00 -9.82
N LEU A 12 37.33 -39.49 -9.70
CA LEU A 12 36.63 -40.57 -10.47
C LEU A 12 35.43 -41.13 -9.63
N THR A 13 34.15 -40.80 -9.93
CA THR A 13 33.12 -41.45 -10.81
C THR A 13 32.10 -42.38 -10.09
N ASP A 14 30.82 -41.95 -10.09
CA ASP A 14 29.50 -42.60 -10.43
C ASP A 14 29.21 -44.12 -10.22
N PRO A 15 27.93 -44.61 -10.30
CA PRO A 15 26.59 -44.05 -10.02
C PRO A 15 25.63 -45.04 -9.23
N ALA A 16 24.33 -44.69 -9.18
CA ALA A 16 23.15 -45.22 -8.45
C ALA A 16 22.82 -46.75 -8.48
N PRO A 17 21.79 -47.20 -7.72
CA PRO A 17 20.56 -47.61 -8.42
C PRO A 17 19.19 -47.33 -7.74
N VAL A 18 18.24 -47.02 -8.62
CA VAL A 18 16.80 -47.37 -8.73
C VAL A 18 16.14 -48.25 -7.63
N ASN A 19 14.96 -47.84 -7.14
CA ASN A 19 13.82 -48.76 -7.03
C ASN A 19 12.44 -48.09 -7.21
N LYS A 20 11.54 -48.79 -7.91
CA LYS A 20 10.16 -48.45 -8.26
C LYS A 20 9.20 -49.18 -7.32
N SER A 21 8.07 -48.58 -6.98
CA SER A 21 6.82 -49.35 -6.81
C SER A 21 5.58 -48.47 -7.02
N ARG A 22 4.69 -48.99 -7.88
CA ARG A 22 3.36 -48.48 -8.27
C ARG A 22 2.28 -49.07 -7.35
N LEU A 23 1.05 -48.54 -7.54
CA LEU A 23 -0.30 -49.07 -7.19
C LEU A 23 -0.81 -48.59 -5.81
N GLY A 24 -2.04 -48.11 -5.63
CA GLY A 24 -3.21 -48.01 -6.51
C GLY A 24 -4.36 -47.23 -5.84
N ILE A 25 -5.34 -46.83 -6.65
CA ILE A 25 -6.64 -46.24 -6.28
C ILE A 25 -7.56 -47.35 -5.75
N PRO A 26 -8.53 -47.03 -4.87
CA PRO A 26 -9.91 -47.32 -5.28
C PRO A 26 -10.92 -46.22 -4.93
N SER A 27 -11.81 -45.98 -5.89
CA SER A 27 -13.11 -45.32 -5.74
C SER A 27 -14.08 -46.19 -4.92
N GLY A 28 -14.99 -45.58 -4.17
CA GLY A 28 -16.12 -46.24 -3.52
C GLY A 28 -17.29 -45.28 -3.30
N LEU A 29 -18.39 -45.55 -4.00
CA LEU A 29 -19.71 -44.90 -3.93
C LEU A 29 -20.53 -45.43 -2.74
N LEU A 30 -21.21 -44.52 -2.01
CA LEU A 30 -22.59 -44.54 -1.41
C LEU A 30 -23.05 -45.76 -0.56
N PRO A 31 -24.02 -45.65 0.40
CA PRO A 31 -25.26 -44.86 0.30
C PRO A 31 -25.89 -44.23 1.58
N TYR A 32 -26.78 -43.26 1.31
CA TYR A 32 -28.05 -42.90 1.99
C TYR A 32 -28.36 -43.31 3.44
N SER A 33 -28.69 -42.30 4.27
CA SER A 33 -29.91 -42.31 5.12
C SER A 33 -30.28 -40.90 5.64
N GLN A 34 -31.45 -40.42 5.24
CA GLN A 34 -32.33 -39.39 5.84
C GLN A 34 -33.56 -40.16 6.41
N PRO A 35 -34.43 -39.65 7.33
CA PRO A 35 -35.12 -38.34 7.18
C PRO A 35 -35.63 -37.60 8.44
N GLY A 36 -36.10 -36.35 8.22
CA GLY A 36 -37.14 -35.63 8.98
C GLY A 36 -36.60 -34.80 10.17
N THR A 37 -36.92 -33.52 10.39
CA THR A 37 -38.07 -32.63 10.11
C THR A 37 -37.50 -31.19 10.23
N GLY A 38 -37.79 -30.17 9.41
CA GLY A 38 -39.07 -29.59 9.04
C GLY A 38 -39.26 -28.27 9.81
N PHE A 39 -38.96 -27.11 9.22
CA PHE A 39 -39.74 -25.87 9.36
C PHE A 39 -39.35 -24.85 8.27
N SER A 40 -40.38 -24.20 7.75
CA SER A 40 -40.46 -23.36 6.55
C SER A 40 -40.44 -21.87 6.89
N SER A 41 -39.84 -21.04 6.04
CA SER A 41 -40.56 -19.99 5.28
C SER A 41 -39.68 -18.80 4.86
N GLY A 42 -39.54 -18.61 3.54
CA GLY A 42 -39.84 -17.34 2.87
C GLY A 42 -38.77 -16.24 2.79
N LYS A 43 -38.09 -16.15 1.63
CA LYS A 43 -38.31 -15.11 0.60
C LYS A 43 -37.18 -15.17 -0.45
N TYR A 44 -37.50 -15.69 -1.63
CA TYR A 44 -36.65 -15.65 -2.81
C TYR A 44 -36.73 -14.26 -3.46
N VAL A 45 -35.59 -13.60 -3.64
CA VAL A 45 -35.45 -12.50 -4.61
C VAL A 45 -34.68 -13.04 -5.81
N ILE A 46 -35.37 -13.18 -6.93
CA ILE A 46 -34.81 -13.57 -8.23
C ILE A 46 -34.08 -12.36 -8.81
N ILE A 47 -32.74 -12.41 -8.84
CA ILE A 47 -31.93 -11.42 -9.57
C ILE A 47 -31.79 -11.89 -11.03
N PRO A 48 -32.16 -11.07 -12.04
CA PRO A 48 -32.06 -11.48 -13.44
C PRO A 48 -30.60 -11.58 -13.87
N ARG A 49 -30.20 -12.77 -14.34
CA ARG A 49 -28.96 -12.97 -15.09
C ARG A 49 -29.05 -12.25 -16.44
N LYS A 50 -28.37 -11.11 -16.58
CA LYS A 50 -28.10 -10.50 -17.90
C LYS A 50 -26.95 -11.26 -18.57
N LYS A 51 -27.17 -11.68 -19.82
CA LYS A 51 -26.16 -12.24 -20.73
C LYS A 51 -25.03 -11.22 -20.97
N PRO A 52 -23.76 -11.64 -21.17
CA PRO A 52 -22.68 -10.72 -21.45
C PRO A 52 -22.82 -10.21 -22.88
N GLY A 53 -23.18 -8.94 -23.02
CA GLY A 53 -22.98 -8.20 -24.27
C GLY A 53 -21.52 -7.76 -24.37
N LYS A 54 -20.97 -7.81 -25.58
CA LYS A 54 -19.64 -7.33 -25.99
C LYS A 54 -19.19 -6.11 -25.18
N LEU A 55 -18.13 -6.26 -24.40
CA LEU A 55 -17.57 -5.30 -23.44
C LEU A 55 -16.10 -5.03 -23.81
N ASP A 56 -15.85 -4.09 -24.73
CA ASP A 56 -14.48 -3.60 -24.96
C ASP A 56 -14.35 -2.06 -24.87
N ASP A 57 -15.42 -1.28 -25.12
CA ASP A 57 -15.30 0.21 -25.12
C ASP A 57 -15.74 0.93 -23.83
N VAL A 58 -16.49 0.28 -22.94
CA VAL A 58 -17.09 0.95 -21.76
C VAL A 58 -16.13 1.01 -20.56
N ARG A 59 -15.07 0.19 -20.55
CA ARG A 59 -14.10 0.14 -19.44
C ARG A 59 -13.07 1.28 -19.50
N SER A 60 -12.76 1.76 -20.70
CA SER A 60 -11.74 2.77 -20.99
C SER A 60 -12.11 4.16 -20.45
N ASN A 61 -13.39 4.55 -20.57
CA ASN A 61 -13.86 5.87 -20.15
C ASN A 61 -13.86 6.02 -18.62
N GLY A 62 -14.26 4.97 -17.88
CA GLY A 62 -14.33 5.03 -16.42
C GLY A 62 -12.99 5.23 -15.72
N TRP A 63 -11.89 4.73 -16.31
CA TRP A 63 -10.55 4.91 -15.74
C TRP A 63 -9.93 6.25 -16.06
N LEU A 64 -10.14 6.75 -17.28
CA LEU A 64 -9.71 8.10 -17.65
C LEU A 64 -10.38 9.15 -16.78
N ASP A 65 -11.67 8.99 -16.49
CA ASP A 65 -12.39 9.86 -15.57
C ASP A 65 -11.82 9.79 -14.14
N ALA A 66 -11.42 8.61 -13.67
CA ALA A 66 -10.74 8.45 -12.38
C ALA A 66 -9.35 9.11 -12.35
N MET A 67 -8.59 9.02 -13.44
CA MET A 67 -7.29 9.68 -13.58
C MET A 67 -7.42 11.22 -13.58
N LYS A 68 -8.41 11.75 -14.32
CA LYS A 68 -8.70 13.19 -14.41
C LYS A 68 -9.29 13.77 -13.13
N SER A 69 -10.14 13.04 -12.43
CA SER A 69 -10.75 13.46 -11.16
C SER A 69 -9.80 13.36 -9.95
N SER A 70 -8.62 12.77 -10.12
CA SER A 70 -7.63 12.69 -9.06
C SER A 70 -7.23 14.11 -8.61
N SER A 71 -7.58 14.45 -7.36
CA SER A 71 -7.87 15.82 -6.91
C SER A 71 -6.78 16.84 -7.27
N PRO A 72 -7.13 18.08 -7.68
CA PRO A 72 -6.16 19.09 -8.10
C PRO A 72 -5.27 19.52 -6.93
N PRO A 73 -3.96 19.78 -7.16
CA PRO A 73 -3.08 20.32 -6.12
C PRO A 73 -3.65 21.64 -5.61
N ARG A 74 -3.46 21.95 -4.30
CA ARG A 74 -3.66 23.32 -3.79
C ARG A 74 -2.86 24.24 -4.72
N LYS A 75 -3.54 25.13 -5.45
CA LYS A 75 -2.95 25.97 -6.50
C LYS A 75 -1.64 26.59 -6.02
N LYS A 76 -0.57 26.49 -6.84
CA LYS A 76 0.58 27.39 -6.78
C LYS A 76 0.02 28.81 -6.91
N LEU A 77 0.30 29.66 -5.93
CA LEU A 77 0.02 31.08 -5.97
C LEU A 77 0.94 31.67 -7.05
N ILE A 78 0.46 31.69 -8.30
CA ILE A 78 1.14 32.38 -9.39
C ILE A 78 0.91 33.86 -9.13
N LYS A 79 1.92 34.49 -8.55
CA LYS A 79 2.13 35.92 -8.61
C LYS A 79 2.54 36.19 -10.05
N ASP A 80 1.63 36.75 -10.85
CA ASP A 80 1.87 37.91 -11.72
C ASP A 80 0.75 38.13 -12.75
N PHE A 81 0.21 39.36 -12.71
CA PHE A 81 -0.65 40.11 -13.65
C PHE A 81 -2.17 39.80 -13.81
N ASN A 82 -2.97 40.77 -13.30
CA ASN A 82 -4.31 41.29 -13.71
C ASN A 82 -5.15 40.41 -14.66
N PHE A 83 -6.42 40.05 -14.38
CA PHE A 83 -7.56 40.91 -14.08
C PHE A 83 -8.78 40.08 -13.59
N GLU A 84 -9.67 40.74 -12.85
CA GLU A 84 -11.07 40.41 -12.52
C GLU A 84 -11.44 39.35 -11.47
N VAL A 85 -12.37 39.81 -10.62
CA VAL A 85 -12.89 39.28 -9.37
C VAL A 85 -13.87 38.14 -9.65
N ALA A 86 -13.57 36.94 -9.15
CA ALA A 86 -14.53 35.86 -8.97
C ALA A 86 -14.38 35.30 -7.56
N THR A 87 -14.84 36.07 -6.56
CA THR A 87 -14.69 35.72 -5.14
C THR A 87 -15.94 35.09 -4.50
N ASP A 88 -17.10 35.07 -5.17
CA ASP A 88 -18.36 34.76 -4.47
C ASP A 88 -18.73 33.25 -4.40
N ASP A 89 -18.48 32.48 -5.47
CA ASP A 89 -18.84 31.05 -5.48
C ASP A 89 -17.90 30.16 -4.66
N THR A 90 -16.63 30.54 -4.54
CA THR A 90 -15.61 29.74 -3.85
C THR A 90 -15.80 29.76 -2.33
N ASP A 91 -16.28 30.88 -1.79
CA ASP A 91 -16.51 31.08 -0.36
C ASP A 91 -17.77 30.34 0.12
N ASN A 92 -18.81 30.25 -0.72
CA ASN A 92 -20.03 29.49 -0.43
C ASN A 92 -19.79 27.97 -0.40
N VAL A 93 -19.02 27.43 -1.35
CA VAL A 93 -18.66 25.99 -1.39
C VAL A 93 -17.78 25.63 -0.20
N THR A 94 -16.80 26.47 0.14
CA THR A 94 -15.91 26.26 1.29
C THR A 94 -16.67 26.30 2.62
N SER A 95 -17.59 27.25 2.77
CA SER A 95 -18.42 27.38 3.98
C SER A 95 -19.35 26.18 4.17
N SER A 96 -20.01 25.72 3.10
CA SER A 96 -20.83 24.50 3.12
C SER A 96 -20.01 23.24 3.45
N TRP A 97 -18.79 23.15 2.91
CA TRP A 97 -17.86 22.07 3.23
C TRP A 97 -17.43 22.08 4.70
N MET A 98 -17.11 23.25 5.26
CA MET A 98 -16.73 23.39 6.67
C MET A 98 -17.89 23.15 7.65
N LEU A 99 -19.13 23.43 7.24
CA LEU A 99 -20.34 23.06 7.98
C LEU A 99 -20.52 21.53 8.04
N LYS A 100 -20.23 20.84 6.94
CA LYS A 100 -20.33 19.37 6.86
C LYS A 100 -19.15 18.66 7.53
N TYR A 101 -17.94 19.24 7.48
CA TYR A 101 -16.71 18.68 8.02
C TYR A 101 -16.05 19.69 8.97
N PRO A 102 -16.45 19.70 10.26
CA PRO A 102 -15.96 20.69 11.21
C PRO A 102 -14.45 20.55 11.44
N SER A 103 -13.78 21.69 11.66
CA SER A 103 -12.35 21.73 11.95
C SER A 103 -12.02 21.02 13.27
N ALA A 104 -11.07 20.08 13.21
CA ALA A 104 -10.53 19.43 14.39
C ALA A 104 -9.80 20.42 15.32
N LEU A 105 -9.16 21.45 14.76
CA LEU A 105 -8.49 22.50 15.55
C LEU A 105 -9.52 23.34 16.33
N ASN A 106 -10.63 23.69 15.70
CA ASN A 106 -11.71 24.43 16.38
C ASN A 106 -12.45 23.57 17.40
N SER A 107 -12.38 22.25 17.26
CA SER A 107 -13.02 21.28 18.15
C SER A 107 -12.03 20.63 19.12
N PHE A 108 -10.83 21.20 19.29
CA PHE A 108 -9.75 20.56 20.03
C PHE A 108 -10.12 20.26 21.48
N GLU A 109 -10.72 21.22 22.20
CA GLU A 109 -11.18 21.00 23.58
C GLU A 109 -12.18 19.85 23.68
N LYS A 110 -13.10 19.72 22.72
CA LYS A 110 -14.07 18.61 22.68
C LYS A 110 -13.35 17.27 22.50
N ILE A 111 -12.39 17.20 21.58
CA ILE A 111 -11.58 16.00 21.34
C ILE A 111 -10.83 15.60 22.61
N ILE A 112 -10.21 16.56 23.30
CA ILE A 112 -9.50 16.31 24.56
C ILE A 112 -10.47 15.83 25.65
N ASN A 113 -11.64 16.44 25.79
CA ASN A 113 -12.65 15.99 26.75
C ASN A 113 -13.09 14.54 26.51
N TYR A 114 -13.26 14.12 25.26
CA TYR A 114 -13.55 12.71 24.93
C TYR A 114 -12.39 11.75 25.17
N ALA A 115 -11.16 12.28 25.23
CA ALA A 115 -9.95 11.51 25.45
C ALA A 115 -9.54 11.44 26.93
N GLN A 116 -10.06 12.32 27.80
CA GLN A 116 -9.89 12.24 29.25
C GLN A 116 -10.40 10.86 29.72
N SER A 117 -9.50 10.02 30.27
CA SER A 117 -9.68 8.60 30.67
C SER A 117 -9.40 7.51 29.62
N LYS A 118 -9.01 7.85 28.39
CA LYS A 118 -8.66 6.86 27.36
C LYS A 118 -7.14 6.77 27.17
N LYS A 119 -6.67 5.59 26.78
CA LYS A 119 -5.33 5.45 26.19
C LYS A 119 -5.38 6.01 24.77
N ILE A 120 -4.40 6.83 24.42
CA ILE A 120 -4.32 7.49 23.11
C ILE A 120 -3.14 6.90 22.35
N ALA A 121 -3.38 6.47 21.12
CA ALA A 121 -2.36 6.19 20.12
C ALA A 121 -2.57 7.14 18.94
N ILE A 122 -1.47 7.60 18.35
CA ILE A 122 -1.50 8.57 17.24
C ILE A 122 -1.04 7.89 15.95
N PHE A 123 -1.85 8.02 14.90
CA PHE A 123 -1.55 7.52 13.56
C PHE A 123 -1.52 8.69 12.59
N LEU A 124 -0.42 8.82 11.84
CA LEU A 124 -0.18 9.95 10.95
C LEU A 124 0.09 9.45 9.54
N ASP A 125 -0.59 10.02 8.56
CA ASP A 125 -0.18 9.89 7.16
C ASP A 125 1.04 10.78 6.87
N TYR A 126 1.77 10.50 5.80
CA TYR A 126 2.96 11.28 5.45
C TYR A 126 2.65 12.38 4.42
N ASP A 127 2.42 11.99 3.17
CA ASP A 127 2.24 12.90 2.04
C ASP A 127 0.94 13.70 2.16
N GLY A 128 1.04 15.03 2.19
CA GLY A 128 -0.12 15.92 2.37
C GLY A 128 -0.59 16.06 3.81
N THR A 129 0.05 15.39 4.77
CA THR A 129 -0.26 15.50 6.22
C THR A 129 0.95 16.04 6.98
N LEU A 130 2.07 15.32 7.00
CA LEU A 130 3.31 15.76 7.67
C LEU A 130 4.30 16.45 6.72
N SER A 131 4.16 16.21 5.42
CA SER A 131 4.92 16.86 4.35
C SER A 131 3.96 17.49 3.34
N PRO A 132 4.29 18.64 2.72
CA PRO A 132 3.51 19.17 1.61
C PRO A 132 3.49 18.19 0.42
N ILE A 133 2.44 18.31 -0.40
CA ILE A 133 2.36 17.60 -1.68
C ILE A 133 3.22 18.34 -2.69
N VAL A 134 4.22 17.64 -3.24
CA VAL A 134 5.20 18.17 -4.20
C VAL A 134 5.16 17.37 -5.51
N ASP A 135 5.70 17.94 -6.58
CA ASP A 135 5.74 17.31 -7.91
C ASP A 135 6.73 16.15 -7.98
N ASP A 136 7.87 16.28 -7.30
CA ASP A 136 8.87 15.23 -7.15
C ASP A 136 8.69 14.54 -5.78
N PRO A 137 8.24 13.27 -5.74
CA PRO A 137 8.06 12.53 -4.50
C PRO A 137 9.32 12.46 -3.63
N ASP A 138 10.51 12.48 -4.21
CA ASP A 138 11.77 12.42 -3.45
C ASP A 138 12.06 13.72 -2.68
N ARG A 139 11.35 14.81 -3.01
CA ARG A 139 11.46 16.13 -2.37
C ARG A 139 10.35 16.43 -1.37
N ALA A 140 9.51 15.45 -1.04
CA ALA A 140 8.49 15.57 -0.02
C ALA A 140 9.13 15.51 1.38
N LEU A 141 9.88 16.55 1.75
CA LEU A 141 10.64 16.59 3.00
C LEU A 141 9.80 17.13 4.16
N MET A 142 9.89 16.46 5.30
CA MET A 142 9.38 16.96 6.57
C MET A 142 10.28 18.09 7.11
N SER A 143 9.69 19.20 7.53
CA SER A 143 10.44 20.30 8.16
C SER A 143 10.99 19.90 9.53
N ASP A 144 12.09 20.54 9.96
CA ASP A 144 12.69 20.28 11.28
C ASP A 144 11.74 20.58 12.44
N ALA A 145 10.89 21.59 12.27
CA ALA A 145 9.84 21.93 13.23
C ALA A 145 8.80 20.81 13.35
N MET A 146 8.33 20.26 12.22
CA MET A 146 7.39 19.13 12.21
C MET A 146 8.04 17.87 12.79
N ARG A 147 9.29 17.57 12.40
CA ARG A 147 10.06 16.44 12.94
C ARG A 147 10.21 16.53 14.45
N SER A 148 10.55 17.71 14.96
CA SER A 148 10.65 17.98 16.40
C SER A 148 9.31 17.82 17.11
N THR A 149 8.21 18.21 16.45
CA THR A 149 6.84 18.08 16.98
C THR A 149 6.44 16.61 17.09
N VAL A 150 6.61 15.83 16.03
CA VAL A 150 6.31 14.38 16.03
C VAL A 150 7.19 13.65 17.04
N LYS A 151 8.47 14.01 17.13
CA LYS A 151 9.40 13.48 18.14
C LYS A 151 8.93 13.75 19.57
N ASN A 152 8.48 14.97 19.86
CA ASN A 152 7.95 15.31 21.18
C ASN A 152 6.64 14.58 21.46
N LEU A 153 5.75 14.47 20.47
CA LEU A 153 4.50 13.72 20.58
C LEU A 153 4.74 12.25 20.96
N ALA A 154 5.73 11.61 20.32
CA ALA A 154 6.08 10.21 20.53
C ALA A 154 6.63 9.91 21.95
N LYS A 155 6.98 10.94 22.74
CA LYS A 155 7.34 10.78 24.16
C LYS A 155 6.12 10.50 25.05
N TYR A 156 4.95 10.97 24.62
CA TYR A 156 3.71 10.90 25.40
C TYR A 156 2.75 9.82 24.90
N PHE A 157 2.73 9.58 23.58
CA PHE A 157 1.79 8.64 22.96
C PHE A 157 2.51 7.70 21.99
N PRO A 158 2.14 6.40 21.97
CA PRO A 158 2.51 5.52 20.86
C PRO A 158 2.12 6.18 19.53
N THR A 159 3.11 6.36 18.67
CA THR A 159 2.94 7.12 17.42
C THR A 159 3.42 6.29 16.24
N ALA A 160 2.59 6.22 15.20
CA ALA A 160 2.84 5.46 13.99
C ALA A 160 2.71 6.34 12.73
N ILE A 161 3.62 6.15 11.79
CA ILE A 161 3.51 6.71 10.43
C ILE A 161 2.94 5.64 9.51
N ILE A 162 1.82 5.92 8.83
CA ILE A 162 1.18 5.01 7.87
C ILE A 162 1.19 5.63 6.48
N SER A 163 2.01 5.09 5.58
CA SER A 163 2.25 5.68 4.25
C SER A 163 2.00 4.69 3.11
N GLY A 164 1.71 5.22 1.92
CA GLY A 164 1.72 4.46 0.67
C GLY A 164 3.14 4.15 0.19
N ARG A 165 4.12 4.97 0.57
CA ARG A 165 5.55 4.78 0.26
C ARG A 165 6.09 3.50 0.89
N SER A 166 7.19 2.97 0.36
CA SER A 166 7.93 1.91 1.07
C SER A 166 8.31 2.38 2.47
N ARG A 167 8.33 1.42 3.40
CA ARG A 167 8.68 1.66 4.81
C ARG A 167 10.04 2.34 4.95
N ASP A 168 11.03 1.86 4.21
CA ASP A 168 12.40 2.37 4.28
C ASP A 168 12.49 3.81 3.78
N LYS A 169 11.76 4.15 2.70
CA LYS A 169 11.72 5.52 2.17
C LYS A 169 11.05 6.50 3.12
N VAL A 170 9.89 6.14 3.70
CA VAL A 170 9.24 7.02 4.67
C VAL A 170 10.05 7.13 5.96
N TYR A 171 10.73 6.06 6.36
CA TYR A 171 11.64 6.07 7.50
C TYR A 171 12.83 7.02 7.27
N GLU A 172 13.47 6.99 6.10
CA GLU A 172 14.55 7.92 5.73
C GLU A 172 14.10 9.38 5.81
N LEU A 173 12.92 9.69 5.25
CA LEU A 173 12.37 11.04 5.24
C LEU A 173 12.03 11.55 6.65
N VAL A 174 11.45 10.70 7.50
CA VAL A 174 11.03 11.05 8.87
C VAL A 174 12.19 11.02 9.86
N GLY A 175 13.11 10.07 9.75
CA GLY A 175 14.33 9.94 10.54
C GLY A 175 14.15 9.82 12.06
N LEU A 176 13.07 9.21 12.54
CA LEU A 176 12.79 9.04 13.98
C LEU A 176 12.72 7.56 14.34
N LYS A 177 13.65 7.10 15.19
CA LYS A 177 13.78 5.68 15.58
C LYS A 177 12.70 5.23 16.58
N GLU A 178 11.99 6.20 17.14
CA GLU A 178 11.01 6.03 18.20
C GLU A 178 9.60 5.65 17.74
N LEU A 179 9.32 5.74 16.44
CA LEU A 179 7.99 5.56 15.88
C LEU A 179 7.76 4.14 15.37
N TYR A 180 6.50 3.78 15.23
CA TYR A 180 6.08 2.68 14.37
C TYR A 180 6.01 3.16 12.93
N TYR A 181 6.33 2.29 11.98
CA TYR A 181 6.27 2.59 10.55
C TYR A 181 5.48 1.51 9.83
N ALA A 182 4.46 1.92 9.09
CA ALA A 182 3.66 1.08 8.22
C ALA A 182 3.78 1.62 6.79
N GLY A 183 4.67 1.02 6.00
CA GLY A 183 4.87 1.34 4.59
C GLY A 183 3.97 0.51 3.68
N SER A 184 4.01 0.82 2.38
CA SER A 184 3.35 0.07 1.33
C SER A 184 1.85 -0.08 1.58
N HIS A 185 1.17 1.01 1.93
CA HIS A 185 -0.24 1.03 2.32
C HIS A 185 -0.54 0.20 3.58
N GLY A 186 0.46 -0.01 4.41
CA GLY A 186 0.38 -0.77 5.65
C GLY A 186 0.76 -2.25 5.54
N MET A 187 1.28 -2.71 4.39
CA MET A 187 1.73 -4.09 4.19
C MET A 187 3.17 -4.34 4.67
N ASP A 188 3.90 -3.31 5.08
CA ASP A 188 5.25 -3.45 5.65
C ASP A 188 5.34 -2.68 6.98
N ILE A 189 5.08 -3.38 8.09
CA ILE A 189 4.99 -2.77 9.42
C ILE A 189 6.23 -3.11 10.25
N MET A 190 6.79 -2.10 10.89
CA MET A 190 7.90 -2.21 11.84
C MET A 190 7.61 -1.41 13.10
N GLY A 191 7.83 -2.04 14.25
CA GLY A 191 7.81 -1.36 15.55
C GLY A 191 9.20 -0.84 15.96
N PRO A 192 9.25 0.13 16.90
CA PRO A 192 10.50 0.53 17.51
C PRO A 192 11.06 -0.66 18.31
N ALA A 193 12.36 -0.88 18.20
CA ALA A 193 13.07 -2.06 18.75
C ALA A 193 13.12 -2.17 20.29
N ARG A 194 12.26 -1.43 21.00
CA ARG A 194 12.07 -1.48 22.47
C ARG A 194 10.69 -2.01 22.88
N TYR A 195 9.78 -2.20 21.92
CA TYR A 195 8.46 -2.80 22.14
C TYR A 195 8.44 -4.22 21.55
N THR A 196 8.98 -5.16 22.32
CA THR A 196 8.85 -6.61 22.08
C THR A 196 7.49 -7.08 22.56
N ALA A 197 6.43 -6.75 21.81
CA ALA A 197 5.10 -7.29 22.04
C ALA A 197 4.45 -7.61 20.69
N CYS A 198 5.01 -8.56 19.96
CA CYS A 198 4.27 -9.26 18.93
C CYS A 198 3.79 -10.57 19.53
N ASN A 199 2.50 -10.64 19.88
CA ASN A 199 1.84 -11.91 20.17
C ASN A 199 1.71 -12.70 18.86
N ASP A 200 2.11 -13.97 18.86
CA ASP A 200 1.78 -15.11 17.96
C ASP A 200 1.09 -14.87 16.60
N HIS A 201 1.43 -13.80 15.86
CA HIS A 201 0.93 -13.60 14.51
C HIS A 201 1.83 -14.33 13.53
N SER A 202 1.26 -15.23 12.73
CA SER A 202 1.98 -16.07 11.75
C SER A 202 2.80 -15.27 10.73
N ASN A 203 2.48 -14.00 10.52
CA ASN A 203 3.17 -13.09 9.60
C ASN A 203 4.18 -12.16 10.30
N CYS A 204 4.46 -12.37 11.59
CA CYS A 204 5.47 -11.60 12.31
C CYS A 204 6.83 -12.30 12.23
N ILE A 205 7.83 -11.58 11.74
CA ILE A 205 9.21 -12.05 11.62
C ILE A 205 10.07 -11.18 12.54
N LYS A 206 10.79 -11.83 13.46
CA LYS A 206 11.87 -11.19 14.22
C LYS A 206 13.08 -11.06 13.30
N PHE A 207 13.44 -9.83 12.95
CA PHE A 207 14.62 -9.55 12.15
C PHE A 207 15.64 -8.80 13.02
N SER A 208 16.94 -8.98 12.77
CA SER A 208 17.97 -8.18 13.44
C SER A 208 18.39 -7.06 12.50
N ASP A 209 18.33 -5.80 12.95
CA ASP A 209 18.89 -4.71 12.16
C ASP A 209 20.42 -4.86 12.00
N GLU A 210 21.04 -4.02 11.17
CA GLU A 210 22.49 -4.02 10.93
C GLU A 210 23.33 -3.80 12.19
N GLN A 211 22.71 -3.36 13.29
CA GLN A 211 23.33 -3.19 14.61
C GLN A 211 23.02 -4.35 15.57
N GLY A 212 22.40 -5.43 15.09
CA GLY A 212 22.06 -6.63 15.86
C GLY A 212 20.83 -6.47 16.76
N LYS A 213 20.02 -5.42 16.55
CA LYS A 213 18.84 -5.14 17.37
C LYS A 213 17.59 -5.81 16.81
N GLU A 214 16.87 -6.53 17.65
CA GLU A 214 15.64 -7.24 17.26
C GLU A 214 14.54 -6.22 16.90
N VAL A 215 14.07 -6.28 15.65
CA VAL A 215 12.94 -5.53 15.12
C VAL A 215 11.81 -6.48 14.76
N ASN A 216 10.60 -6.15 15.21
CA ASN A 216 9.39 -6.89 14.85
C ASN A 216 8.89 -6.39 13.50
N LEU A 217 8.92 -7.27 12.51
CA LEU A 217 8.44 -7.03 11.17
C LEU A 217 7.11 -7.75 10.97
N PHE A 218 6.11 -7.07 10.42
CA PHE A 218 4.85 -7.71 10.04
C PHE A 218 4.54 -7.40 8.57
N GLN A 219 4.38 -8.47 7.78
CA GLN A 219 4.24 -8.40 6.33
C GLN A 219 3.16 -9.38 5.84
N PRO A 220 1.88 -8.98 5.82
CA PRO A 220 0.77 -9.87 5.49
C PRO A 220 0.73 -10.29 4.02
N ALA A 221 1.54 -9.65 3.16
CA ALA A 221 1.59 -9.88 1.72
C ALA A 221 2.95 -10.43 1.25
N SER A 222 3.77 -10.99 2.15
CA SER A 222 5.14 -11.46 1.85
C SER A 222 5.24 -12.39 0.64
N GLU A 223 4.25 -13.26 0.44
CA GLU A 223 4.17 -14.17 -0.72
C GLU A 223 4.11 -13.45 -2.08
N PHE A 224 3.70 -12.18 -2.12
CA PHE A 224 3.56 -11.39 -3.35
C PHE A 224 4.84 -10.67 -3.77
N LEU A 225 5.90 -10.65 -2.94
CA LEU A 225 7.13 -9.91 -3.23
C LEU A 225 7.74 -10.25 -4.60
N PRO A 226 7.88 -11.53 -5.00
CA PRO A 226 8.43 -11.86 -6.32
C PRO A 226 7.55 -11.36 -7.47
N MET A 227 6.23 -11.47 -7.31
CA MET A 227 5.25 -11.03 -8.32
C MET A 227 5.25 -9.51 -8.49
N ILE A 228 5.35 -8.76 -7.39
CA ILE A 228 5.42 -7.29 -7.45
C ILE A 228 6.72 -6.83 -8.11
N ASP A 229 7.85 -7.49 -7.84
CA ASP A 229 9.12 -7.17 -8.50
C ASP A 229 9.06 -7.44 -10.02
N GLU A 230 8.46 -8.55 -10.42
CA GLU A 230 8.24 -8.89 -11.82
C GLU A 230 7.39 -7.83 -12.53
N VAL A 231 6.24 -7.47 -11.95
CA VAL A 231 5.35 -6.44 -12.49
C VAL A 231 6.03 -5.08 -12.53
N PHE A 232 6.78 -4.72 -11.50
CA PHE A 232 7.56 -3.48 -11.50
C PHE A 232 8.52 -3.43 -12.70
N ARG A 233 9.28 -4.50 -12.96
CA ARG A 233 10.18 -4.58 -14.12
C ARG A 233 9.42 -4.48 -15.45
N ALA A 234 8.28 -5.15 -15.58
CA ALA A 234 7.43 -5.08 -16.76
C ALA A 234 6.87 -3.66 -17.00
N LEU A 235 6.44 -2.97 -15.95
CA LEU A 235 5.96 -1.59 -16.02
C LEU A 235 7.07 -0.61 -16.41
N VAL A 236 8.28 -0.77 -15.86
CA VAL A 236 9.44 0.04 -16.24
C VAL A 236 9.75 -0.11 -17.73
N GLU A 237 9.73 -1.33 -18.26
CA GLU A 237 9.99 -1.57 -19.69
C GLU A 237 8.90 -0.97 -20.57
N THR A 238 7.62 -1.24 -20.27
CA THR A 238 6.49 -0.80 -21.11
C THR A 238 6.29 0.72 -21.09
N THR A 239 6.65 1.41 -20.01
CA THR A 239 6.49 2.87 -19.89
C THR A 239 7.74 3.66 -20.27
N ARG A 240 8.88 3.00 -20.60
CA ARG A 240 10.17 3.66 -20.90
C ARG A 240 10.07 4.74 -21.99
N GLY A 241 9.21 4.55 -22.98
CA GLY A 241 9.05 5.48 -24.11
C GLY A 241 8.18 6.71 -23.83
N ILE A 242 7.56 6.81 -22.65
CA ILE A 242 6.63 7.90 -22.32
C ILE A 242 7.35 8.95 -21.47
N GLU A 243 7.60 10.11 -22.06
CA GLU A 243 8.26 11.22 -21.38
C GLU A 243 7.45 11.66 -20.14
N GLY A 244 8.16 11.83 -19.02
CA GLY A 244 7.58 12.24 -17.73
C GLY A 244 6.96 11.10 -16.90
N ALA A 245 6.84 9.88 -17.44
CA ALA A 245 6.38 8.73 -16.67
C ALA A 245 7.49 8.23 -15.74
N LYS A 246 7.15 7.94 -14.47
CA LYS A 246 8.07 7.38 -13.49
C LYS A 246 7.43 6.16 -12.83
N VAL A 247 8.14 5.04 -12.81
CA VAL A 247 7.69 3.83 -12.09
C VAL A 247 8.50 3.70 -10.80
N GLU A 248 7.83 3.52 -9.67
CA GLU A 248 8.44 3.36 -8.35
C GLU A 248 8.07 2.01 -7.74
N ASN A 249 9.06 1.34 -7.13
CA ASN A 249 8.85 0.13 -6.35
C ASN A 249 8.70 0.50 -4.86
N HIS A 250 7.54 0.22 -4.29
CA HIS A 250 7.23 0.40 -2.87
C HIS A 250 7.16 -0.95 -2.13
N LYS A 251 7.91 -1.96 -2.56
CA LYS A 251 8.01 -3.33 -1.99
C LYS A 251 6.77 -4.20 -2.19
N PHE A 252 5.62 -3.78 -1.67
CA PHE A 252 4.33 -4.45 -1.88
C PHE A 252 3.41 -3.69 -2.85
N CYS A 253 3.95 -2.69 -3.55
CA CYS A 253 3.20 -1.91 -4.52
C CYS A 253 4.14 -1.37 -5.60
N ALA A 254 3.73 -1.44 -6.86
CA ALA A 254 4.40 -0.75 -7.97
C ALA A 254 3.54 0.44 -8.38
N SER A 255 4.13 1.63 -8.47
CA SER A 255 3.41 2.88 -8.75
C SER A 255 3.88 3.51 -10.05
N VAL A 256 2.96 3.79 -10.96
CA VAL A 256 3.22 4.51 -12.22
C VAL A 256 2.69 5.93 -12.08
N HIS A 257 3.61 6.87 -11.94
CA HIS A 257 3.33 8.29 -11.84
C HIS A 257 3.15 8.89 -13.24
N TYR A 258 2.04 9.59 -13.45
CA TYR A 258 1.73 10.27 -14.72
C TYR A 258 1.53 11.78 -14.53
N ARG A 259 2.01 12.32 -13.40
CA ARG A 259 1.86 13.74 -13.08
C ARG A 259 2.52 14.67 -14.09
N ASN A 260 3.71 14.30 -14.52
CA ASN A 260 4.54 15.06 -15.46
C ASN A 260 4.38 14.57 -16.90
N VAL A 261 3.42 13.67 -17.14
CA VAL A 261 3.11 13.14 -18.46
C VAL A 261 2.09 14.04 -19.12
N GLU A 262 2.29 14.30 -20.40
CA GLU A 262 1.38 15.04 -21.26
C GLU A 262 0.00 14.35 -21.32
N GLU A 263 -1.09 15.12 -21.26
CA GLU A 263 -2.45 14.58 -21.03
C GLU A 263 -2.93 13.66 -22.17
N THR A 264 -2.51 13.91 -23.42
CA THR A 264 -2.86 13.02 -24.55
C THR A 264 -2.24 11.63 -24.43
N SER A 265 -1.18 11.48 -23.62
CA SER A 265 -0.52 10.20 -23.36
C SER A 265 -1.11 9.44 -22.15
N TRP A 266 -2.03 10.02 -21.38
CA TRP A 266 -2.64 9.35 -20.22
C TRP A 266 -3.42 8.07 -20.57
N PRO A 267 -4.23 8.02 -21.66
CA PRO A 267 -4.88 6.78 -22.09
C PRO A 267 -3.88 5.67 -22.41
N THR A 268 -2.76 6.03 -23.04
CA THR A 268 -1.69 5.07 -23.38
C THR A 268 -1.07 4.46 -22.12
N ILE A 269 -0.78 5.28 -21.09
CA ILE A 269 -0.30 4.78 -19.79
C ILE A 269 -1.31 3.82 -19.17
N ALA A 270 -2.58 4.22 -19.10
CA ALA A 270 -3.62 3.40 -18.50
C ALA A 270 -3.73 2.05 -19.21
N GLN A 271 -3.64 2.05 -20.54
CA GLN A 271 -3.67 0.85 -21.36
C GLN A 271 -2.47 -0.06 -21.08
N TYR A 272 -1.25 0.48 -21.06
CA TYR A 272 -0.04 -0.31 -20.77
C TYR A 272 -0.08 -0.95 -19.38
N VAL A 273 -0.48 -0.20 -18.35
CA VAL A 273 -0.61 -0.73 -16.99
C VAL A 273 -1.67 -1.84 -16.94
N HIS A 274 -2.80 -1.64 -17.61
CA HIS A 274 -3.85 -2.64 -17.66
C HIS A 274 -3.42 -3.90 -18.42
N ASP A 275 -2.70 -3.76 -19.53
CA ASP A 275 -2.23 -4.89 -20.32
C ASP A 275 -1.23 -5.75 -19.54
N VAL A 276 -0.32 -5.13 -18.79
CA VAL A 276 0.55 -5.86 -17.86
C VAL A 276 -0.29 -6.62 -16.83
N LEU A 277 -1.32 -5.99 -16.25
CA LEU A 277 -2.13 -6.61 -15.20
C LEU A 277 -2.97 -7.81 -15.63
N LYS A 278 -3.23 -7.99 -16.93
CA LYS A 278 -4.03 -9.12 -17.44
C LYS A 278 -3.47 -10.48 -17.03
N ASP A 279 -2.13 -10.57 -16.93
CA ASP A 279 -1.44 -11.80 -16.59
C ASP A 279 -1.30 -12.02 -15.07
N TYR A 280 -1.73 -11.04 -14.25
CA TYR A 280 -1.60 -11.07 -12.78
C TYR A 280 -2.95 -10.88 -12.07
N PRO A 281 -3.87 -11.88 -12.12
CA PRO A 281 -5.22 -11.75 -11.57
C PRO A 281 -5.27 -11.65 -10.03
N ARG A 282 -4.16 -11.89 -9.33
CA ARG A 282 -4.05 -11.71 -7.87
C ARG A 282 -3.61 -10.29 -7.47
N LEU A 283 -3.46 -9.39 -8.45
CA LEU A 283 -3.13 -7.98 -8.24
C LEU A 283 -4.31 -7.12 -8.66
N ARG A 284 -4.42 -5.95 -8.03
CA ARG A 284 -5.44 -4.94 -8.35
C ARG A 284 -4.79 -3.61 -8.69
N LEU A 285 -5.44 -2.88 -9.59
CA LEU A 285 -5.12 -1.50 -9.92
C LEU A 285 -5.91 -0.55 -9.01
N THR A 286 -5.23 0.37 -8.34
CA THR A 286 -5.84 1.47 -7.59
C THR A 286 -5.32 2.81 -8.07
N HIS A 287 -6.09 3.87 -7.79
CA HIS A 287 -5.83 5.20 -8.31
C HIS A 287 -5.49 6.13 -7.14
N GLY A 288 -4.32 6.76 -7.22
CA GLY A 288 -3.93 7.85 -6.34
C GLY A 288 -3.97 9.20 -7.08
N ARG A 289 -3.41 10.24 -6.45
CA ARG A 289 -3.32 11.57 -7.06
C ARG A 289 -2.27 11.60 -8.15
N LYS A 290 -2.73 11.51 -9.41
CA LYS A 290 -1.88 11.40 -10.61
C LYS A 290 -0.88 10.23 -10.57
N VAL A 291 -1.31 9.10 -10.00
CA VAL A 291 -0.54 7.85 -9.92
C VAL A 291 -1.46 6.63 -10.06
N LEU A 292 -1.00 5.61 -10.77
CA LEU A 292 -1.62 4.29 -10.86
C LEU A 292 -0.83 3.33 -9.97
N GLU A 293 -1.49 2.67 -9.02
CA GLU A 293 -0.87 1.80 -8.04
C GLU A 293 -1.29 0.35 -8.27
N VAL A 294 -0.32 -0.52 -8.52
CA VAL A 294 -0.52 -1.97 -8.59
C VAL A 294 -0.15 -2.57 -7.25
N ARG A 295 -1.06 -3.34 -6.65
CA ARG A 295 -0.85 -3.95 -5.33
C ARG A 295 -1.56 -5.30 -5.21
N PRO A 296 -1.17 -6.15 -4.25
CA PRO A 296 -1.86 -7.41 -3.98
C PRO A 296 -3.36 -7.22 -3.75
N GLU A 297 -4.15 -8.14 -4.30
CA GLU A 297 -5.57 -8.26 -4.02
C GLU A 297 -5.77 -9.09 -2.76
N ILE A 298 -5.58 -8.43 -1.62
CA ILE A 298 -5.84 -8.99 -0.29
C ILE A 298 -6.75 -8.05 0.50
N ASP A 299 -7.44 -8.59 1.52
CA ASP A 299 -8.23 -7.80 2.47
C ASP A 299 -7.31 -7.09 3.48
N TRP A 300 -6.51 -6.17 2.95
CA TRP A 300 -5.61 -5.33 3.72
C TRP A 300 -5.62 -3.90 3.20
N ASN A 301 -5.60 -2.94 4.13
CA ASN A 301 -5.58 -1.50 3.87
C ASN A 301 -4.96 -0.75 5.06
N LYS A 302 -4.78 0.58 4.93
CA LYS A 302 -4.25 1.42 6.01
C LYS A 302 -5.06 1.31 7.32
N GLY A 303 -6.38 1.13 7.24
CA GLY A 303 -7.25 0.89 8.40
C GLY A 303 -6.95 -0.43 9.10
N LYS A 304 -6.74 -1.52 8.35
CA LYS A 304 -6.28 -2.81 8.91
C LYS A 304 -4.91 -2.70 9.58
N ALA A 305 -4.02 -1.88 9.03
CA ALA A 305 -2.75 -1.59 9.69
C ALA A 305 -2.93 -0.81 11.01
N VAL A 306 -3.89 0.12 11.08
CA VAL A 306 -4.27 0.79 12.34
C VAL A 306 -4.81 -0.23 13.35
N GLU A 307 -5.75 -1.09 12.95
CA GLU A 307 -6.32 -2.14 13.81
C GLU A 307 -5.22 -3.05 14.37
N PHE A 308 -4.35 -3.57 13.50
CA PHE A 308 -3.21 -4.42 13.90
C PHE A 308 -2.27 -3.72 14.90
N LEU A 309 -1.96 -2.44 14.66
CA LEU A 309 -1.10 -1.67 15.56
C LEU A 309 -1.78 -1.40 16.90
N LEU A 310 -3.08 -1.12 16.93
CA LEU A 310 -3.85 -0.94 18.17
C LEU A 310 -3.87 -2.23 19.01
N GLU A 311 -4.13 -3.37 18.38
CA GLU A 311 -4.09 -4.68 19.04
C GLU A 311 -2.71 -4.98 19.62
N SER A 312 -1.66 -4.70 18.84
CA SER A 312 -0.25 -4.89 19.26
C SER A 312 0.17 -3.98 20.42
N LEU A 313 -0.47 -2.81 20.56
CA LEU A 313 -0.21 -1.86 21.65
C LEU A 313 -0.95 -2.20 22.95
N GLY A 314 -1.80 -3.24 22.95
CA GLY A 314 -2.59 -3.63 24.15
C GLY A 314 -3.55 -2.54 24.61
N THR A 315 -4.08 -1.77 23.66
CA THR A 315 -5.06 -0.69 23.87
C THR A 315 -6.46 -1.11 23.47
#